data_AF-A0A497G8J0-F1
#
_entry.id   AF-A0A497G8J0-F1
#
_cell.length_a   1.000
_cell.length_b   1.000
_cell.length_c   1.000
_cell.angle_alpha   90.00
_cell.angle_beta   90.00
_cell.angle_gamma   90.00
#
_symmetry.space_group_name_H-M   'P 1'
#
loop_
_entity.id
_entity.type
_entity.pdbx_description
1 polymer ?
#
loop_
_entity_poly.entity_id
_entity_poly.type
_entity_poly.pdbx_seq_one_letter_code
_entity_poly.pdbx_strand_id
1 'polypeptide(L)'
;MRLRPSPRMKALYTLYVALALLLGVFSWSVPLALLIPEALSFMVLVAWLPAAVAALLFAYWLPKYYSSIEYSIEGGRALARRGVWFKHESSVPLAKVNNVVWRQGPLQRILGLASLGFHTAAMGVAAPEVCFDHLDALKAAEVREEMLAVIGQEGPRRESVERLLGEPLEELRAIRRLLESRAPSSPGAQPTRP
;
A
#
# COMPACT_ATOMS: atom_id res chain seq x y z
N MET A 1 -5.65 14.38 -8.91
CA MET A 1 -6.79 13.45 -8.99
C MET A 1 -7.29 13.10 -7.59
N ARG A 2 -8.60 13.17 -7.32
CA ARG A 2 -9.19 12.65 -6.07
C ARG A 2 -9.94 11.36 -6.35
N LEU A 3 -9.75 10.37 -5.50
CA LEU A 3 -10.27 9.01 -5.61
C LEU A 3 -11.03 8.68 -4.33
N ARG A 4 -12.10 7.89 -4.49
CA ARG A 4 -12.89 7.37 -3.36
C ARG A 4 -12.99 5.85 -3.45
N PRO A 5 -13.10 5.15 -2.32
CA PRO A 5 -13.42 3.73 -2.34
C PRO A 5 -14.75 3.51 -3.06
N SER A 6 -14.90 2.35 -3.67
CA SER A 6 -16.17 2.00 -4.30
C SER A 6 -17.25 1.66 -3.25
N PRO A 7 -18.54 1.94 -3.51
CA PRO A 7 -19.63 1.58 -2.59
C PRO A 7 -19.72 0.08 -2.30
N ARG A 8 -19.26 -0.76 -3.26
CA ARG A 8 -19.20 -2.22 -3.16
C ARG A 8 -18.26 -2.71 -2.06
N MET A 9 -17.38 -1.85 -1.55
CA MET A 9 -16.63 -2.10 -0.32
C MET A 9 -17.56 -2.47 0.84
N LYS A 10 -18.71 -1.81 0.98
CA LYS A 10 -19.67 -2.12 2.05
C LYS A 10 -20.18 -3.56 1.91
N ALA A 11 -20.54 -3.96 0.69
CA ALA A 11 -21.00 -5.32 0.40
C ALA A 11 -19.93 -6.37 0.72
N LEU A 12 -18.66 -6.11 0.40
CA LEU A 12 -17.54 -6.99 0.75
C LEU A 12 -17.43 -7.20 2.27
N TYR A 13 -17.45 -6.12 3.05
CA TYR A 13 -17.35 -6.22 4.51
C TYR A 13 -18.60 -6.85 5.14
N THR A 14 -19.80 -6.55 4.62
CA THR A 14 -21.03 -7.24 5.04
C THR A 14 -20.93 -8.74 4.78
N LEU A 15 -20.39 -9.15 3.63
CA LEU A 15 -20.19 -10.56 3.31
C LEU A 15 -19.18 -11.23 4.26
N TYR A 16 -18.08 -10.55 4.60
CA TYR A 16 -17.12 -11.06 5.59
C TYR A 16 -17.74 -11.25 6.97
N VAL A 17 -18.53 -10.29 7.45
CA VAL A 17 -19.23 -10.43 8.73
C VAL A 17 -20.26 -11.55 8.67
N ALA A 18 -21.04 -11.65 7.60
CA ALA A 18 -21.99 -12.74 7.41
C ALA A 18 -21.31 -14.12 7.44
N LEU A 19 -20.18 -14.26 6.74
CA LEU A 19 -19.41 -15.50 6.72
C LEU A 19 -18.80 -15.81 8.09
N ALA A 20 -18.27 -14.80 8.79
CA ALA A 20 -17.73 -14.94 10.14
C ALA A 20 -18.81 -15.38 11.15
N LEU A 21 -20.03 -14.83 11.06
CA LEU A 21 -21.16 -15.26 11.87
C LEU A 21 -21.55 -16.71 11.54
N LEU A 22 -21.67 -17.03 10.25
CA LEU A 22 -22.06 -18.37 9.79
C LEU A 22 -21.06 -19.44 10.27
N LEU A 23 -19.76 -19.20 10.08
CA LEU A 23 -18.72 -20.15 10.46
C LEU A 23 -18.39 -20.12 11.96
N GLY A 24 -18.44 -18.95 12.59
CA GLY A 24 -18.01 -18.74 13.97
C GLY A 24 -19.11 -18.92 15.01
N VAL A 25 -20.38 -18.75 14.65
CA VAL A 25 -21.53 -18.87 15.56
C VAL A 25 -22.44 -20.01 15.12
N PHE A 26 -22.94 -19.97 13.88
CA PHE A 26 -23.92 -20.96 13.43
C PHE A 26 -23.34 -22.37 13.31
N SER A 27 -22.10 -22.51 12.86
CA SER A 27 -21.43 -23.80 12.62
C SER A 27 -21.48 -24.75 13.83
N TRP A 28 -21.20 -24.26 15.04
CA TRP A 28 -21.19 -25.08 16.26
C TRP A 28 -22.47 -24.97 17.08
N SER A 29 -23.16 -23.82 17.03
CA SER A 29 -24.38 -23.64 17.83
C SER A 29 -25.56 -24.43 17.30
N VAL A 30 -25.68 -24.63 15.97
CA VAL A 30 -26.78 -25.39 15.38
C VAL A 30 -26.73 -26.88 15.76
N PRO A 31 -25.61 -27.61 15.57
CA PRO A 31 -25.53 -29.01 15.99
C PRO A 31 -25.74 -29.19 17.49
N LEU A 32 -25.19 -28.29 18.30
CA LEU A 32 -25.29 -28.38 19.76
C LEU A 32 -26.70 -28.06 20.27
N ALA A 33 -27.44 -27.16 19.60
CA ALA A 33 -28.86 -26.91 19.89
C ALA A 33 -29.76 -28.11 19.56
N LEU A 34 -29.41 -28.91 18.53
CA LEU A 34 -30.13 -30.14 18.20
C LEU A 34 -29.86 -31.26 19.20
N LEU A 35 -28.63 -31.34 19.73
CA LEU A 35 -28.22 -32.34 20.71
C LEU A 35 -28.75 -32.05 22.13
N ILE A 36 -28.78 -30.77 22.53
CA ILE A 36 -29.15 -30.34 23.87
C ILE A 36 -30.08 -29.13 23.79
N PRO A 37 -31.39 -29.33 23.58
CA PRO A 37 -32.35 -28.23 23.43
C PRO A 37 -32.40 -27.30 24.65
N GLU A 38 -32.20 -27.84 25.86
CA GLU A 38 -32.16 -27.08 27.11
C GLU A 38 -31.07 -25.99 27.12
N ALA A 39 -30.02 -26.14 26.30
CA ALA A 39 -28.91 -25.18 26.21
C ALA A 39 -29.22 -23.95 25.33
N LEU A 40 -30.34 -23.94 24.59
CA LEU A 40 -30.72 -22.86 23.68
C LEU A 40 -30.70 -21.48 24.35
N SER A 41 -31.31 -21.35 25.52
CA SER A 41 -31.36 -20.08 26.27
C SER A 41 -29.96 -19.56 26.62
N PHE A 42 -29.05 -20.47 27.00
CA PHE A 42 -27.67 -20.12 27.32
C PHE A 42 -26.88 -19.71 26.07
N MET A 43 -27.03 -20.44 24.97
CA MET A 43 -26.40 -20.13 23.68
C MET A 43 -26.85 -18.79 23.12
N VAL A 44 -28.15 -18.49 23.25
CA VAL A 44 -28.69 -17.21 22.81
C VAL A 44 -28.01 -16.08 23.57
N LEU A 45 -27.89 -16.21 24.89
CA LEU A 45 -27.32 -15.17 25.73
C LEU A 45 -25.80 -15.00 25.56
N VAL A 46 -25.06 -16.09 25.39
CA VAL A 46 -23.58 -16.09 25.38
C VAL A 46 -22.99 -15.98 23.97
N ALA A 47 -23.67 -16.49 22.93
CA ALA A 47 -23.15 -16.49 21.57
C ALA A 47 -23.96 -15.59 20.64
N TRP A 48 -25.28 -15.80 20.54
CA TRP A 48 -26.08 -15.11 19.51
C TRP A 48 -26.32 -13.64 19.85
N LEU A 49 -26.61 -13.30 21.11
CA LEU A 49 -26.86 -11.93 21.55
C LEU A 49 -25.60 -11.07 21.39
N PRO A 50 -24.40 -11.45 21.88
CA PRO A 50 -23.19 -10.67 21.65
C PRO A 50 -22.83 -10.56 20.17
N ALA A 51 -23.02 -11.64 19.40
CA ALA A 51 -22.79 -11.63 17.96
C ALA A 51 -23.74 -10.68 17.22
N ALA A 52 -25.02 -10.66 17.59
CA ALA A 52 -26.02 -9.74 17.04
C ALA A 52 -25.69 -8.29 17.38
N VAL A 53 -25.33 -8.00 18.65
CA VAL A 53 -24.90 -6.66 19.07
C VAL A 53 -23.66 -6.22 18.30
N ALA A 54 -22.64 -7.07 18.19
CA ALA A 54 -21.43 -6.78 17.43
C ALA A 54 -21.73 -6.52 15.94
N ALA A 55 -22.60 -7.32 15.32
CA ALA A 55 -23.01 -7.15 13.94
C ALA A 55 -23.77 -5.81 13.72
N LEU A 56 -24.66 -5.43 14.65
CA LEU A 56 -25.37 -4.16 14.59
C LEU A 56 -24.42 -2.96 14.76
N LEU A 57 -23.50 -3.03 15.72
CA LEU A 57 -22.47 -2.01 15.91
C LEU A 57 -21.59 -1.87 14.65
N PHE A 58 -21.21 -2.99 14.04
CA PHE A 58 -20.45 -2.98 12.79
C PHE A 58 -21.25 -2.38 11.64
N ALA A 59 -22.52 -2.76 11.48
CA ALA A 59 -23.40 -2.23 10.45
C ALA A 59 -23.60 -0.71 10.60
N TYR A 60 -23.68 -0.20 11.82
CA TYR A 60 -23.73 1.23 12.10
C TYR A 60 -22.40 1.94 11.83
N TRP A 61 -21.27 1.30 12.15
CA TRP A 61 -19.94 1.87 11.99
C TRP A 61 -19.45 1.90 10.54
N LEU A 62 -19.79 0.87 9.75
CA LEU A 62 -19.29 0.67 8.39
C LEU A 62 -19.55 1.86 7.43
N PRO A 63 -20.75 2.49 7.40
CA PRO A 63 -20.97 3.70 6.61
C PRO A 63 -20.07 4.87 7.02
N LYS A 64 -19.84 5.03 8.33
CA LYS A 64 -18.97 6.08 8.87
C LYS A 64 -17.52 5.83 8.48
N TYR A 65 -17.08 4.57 8.55
CA TYR A 65 -15.77 4.16 8.06
C TYR A 65 -15.60 4.45 6.57
N TYR A 66 -16.57 4.06 5.74
CA TYR A 66 -16.56 4.34 4.30
C TYR A 66 -16.45 5.85 4.01
N SER A 67 -17.18 6.70 4.74
CA SER A 67 -17.10 8.16 4.56
C SER A 67 -15.79 8.78 5.01
N SER A 68 -15.02 8.10 5.86
CA SER A 68 -13.76 8.61 6.39
C SER A 68 -12.55 8.41 5.47
N ILE A 69 -12.71 7.61 4.42
CA ILE A 69 -11.61 7.23 3.54
C ILE A 69 -11.58 8.17 2.33
N GLU A 70 -10.43 8.78 2.13
CA GLU A 70 -10.17 9.65 0.98
C GLU A 70 -8.79 9.34 0.42
N TYR A 71 -8.72 9.21 -0.91
CA TYR A 71 -7.47 8.99 -1.62
C TYR A 71 -7.24 10.18 -2.56
N SER A 72 -6.02 10.69 -2.63
CA SER A 72 -5.67 11.74 -3.58
C SER A 72 -4.28 11.57 -4.14
N ILE A 73 -4.12 12.00 -5.39
CA ILE A 73 -2.84 12.07 -6.09
C ILE A 73 -2.69 13.50 -6.57
N GLU A 74 -1.84 14.29 -5.94
CA GLU A 74 -1.68 15.72 -6.25
C GLU A 74 -0.23 16.16 -6.03
N GLY A 75 0.28 17.05 -6.90
CA GLY A 75 1.64 17.60 -6.77
C GLY A 75 2.76 16.55 -6.76
N GLY A 76 2.59 15.44 -7.49
CA GLY A 76 3.56 14.35 -7.53
C GLY A 76 3.61 13.51 -6.24
N ARG A 77 2.56 13.54 -5.42
CA ARG A 77 2.44 12.75 -4.18
C ARG A 77 1.16 11.92 -4.19
N ALA A 78 1.25 10.68 -3.72
CA ALA A 78 0.11 9.82 -3.41
C ALA A 78 -0.23 9.95 -1.92
N LEU A 79 -1.50 10.23 -1.62
CA LEU A 79 -2.04 10.48 -0.30
C LEU A 79 -3.19 9.51 -0.02
N ALA A 80 -3.13 8.84 1.13
CA ALA A 80 -4.23 8.04 1.65
C ALA A 80 -4.60 8.50 3.05
N ARG A 81 -5.86 8.91 3.21
CA ARG A 81 -6.45 9.30 4.50
C ARG A 81 -7.52 8.30 4.86
N ARG A 82 -7.47 7.78 6.09
CA ARG A 82 -8.47 6.85 6.62
C ARG A 82 -8.61 7.01 8.12
N GLY A 83 -9.82 6.81 8.66
CA GLY A 83 -10.01 6.75 10.11
C GLY A 83 -11.29 7.39 10.62
N VAL A 84 -12.00 6.66 11.48
CA VAL A 84 -13.26 7.14 12.09
C VAL A 84 -13.03 7.85 13.42
N TRP A 85 -12.27 7.20 14.32
CA TRP A 85 -11.90 7.76 15.62
C TRP A 85 -10.45 8.25 15.62
N PHE A 86 -9.54 7.47 15.04
CA PHE A 86 -8.14 7.82 14.85
C PHE A 86 -7.90 8.07 13.37
N LYS A 87 -7.51 9.29 13.01
CA LYS A 87 -7.20 9.67 11.63
C LYS A 87 -5.76 9.27 11.34
N HIS A 88 -5.58 8.45 10.31
CA HIS A 88 -4.28 8.08 9.76
C HIS A 88 -4.15 8.70 8.37
N GLU A 89 -3.04 9.42 8.17
CA GLU A 89 -2.66 9.99 6.89
C GLU A 89 -1.29 9.45 6.49
N SER A 90 -1.22 8.88 5.29
CA SER A 90 0.01 8.36 4.71
C SER A 90 0.26 9.06 3.38
N SER A 91 1.47 9.58 3.19
CA SER A 91 1.85 10.35 2.01
C SER A 91 3.18 9.87 1.46
N VAL A 92 3.24 9.59 0.15
CA VAL A 92 4.46 9.13 -0.52
C VAL A 92 4.72 9.94 -1.78
N PRO A 93 5.92 10.51 -1.96
CA PRO A 93 6.30 11.12 -3.23
C PRO A 93 6.39 10.08 -4.34
N LEU A 94 5.79 10.34 -5.49
CA LEU A 94 5.81 9.44 -6.65
C LEU A 94 7.23 9.16 -7.15
N ALA A 95 8.13 10.16 -7.08
CA ALA A 95 9.55 10.01 -7.42
C ALA A 95 10.33 9.01 -6.53
N LYS A 96 9.75 8.59 -5.39
CA LYS A 96 10.32 7.57 -4.51
C LYS A 96 9.63 6.21 -4.65
N VAL A 97 8.53 6.15 -5.37
CA VAL A 97 7.80 4.90 -5.63
C VAL A 97 8.59 4.10 -6.64
N ASN A 98 8.97 2.89 -6.27
CA ASN A 98 9.67 1.99 -7.18
C ASN A 98 8.69 1.03 -7.89
N ASN A 99 7.65 0.60 -7.16
CA ASN A 99 6.71 -0.38 -7.68
C ASN A 99 5.28 -0.12 -7.18
N VAL A 100 4.32 -0.44 -8.04
CA VAL A 100 2.88 -0.39 -7.77
C VAL A 100 2.33 -1.81 -7.82
N VAL A 101 1.98 -2.35 -6.66
CA VAL A 101 1.49 -3.72 -6.51
C VAL A 101 -0.02 -3.74 -6.60
N TRP A 102 -0.54 -4.61 -7.46
CA TRP A 102 -1.97 -4.91 -7.55
C TRP A 102 -2.34 -6.02 -6.56
N ARG A 103 -3.30 -5.77 -5.67
CA ARG A 103 -3.86 -6.77 -4.75
C ARG A 103 -5.34 -6.93 -4.99
N GLN A 104 -5.76 -8.17 -5.20
CA GLN A 104 -7.17 -8.50 -5.40
C GLN A 104 -7.45 -9.91 -4.87
N GLY A 105 -8.22 -10.00 -3.78
CA GLY A 105 -8.69 -11.29 -3.25
C GLY A 105 -9.81 -11.90 -4.10
N PRO A 106 -10.20 -13.18 -3.86
CA PRO A 106 -11.25 -13.85 -4.62
C PRO A 106 -12.61 -13.12 -4.57
N LEU A 107 -13.03 -12.71 -3.37
CA LEU A 107 -14.29 -11.96 -3.18
C LEU A 107 -14.21 -10.55 -3.74
N GLN A 108 -13.05 -9.91 -3.67
CA GLN A 108 -12.81 -8.62 -4.32
C GLN A 108 -12.92 -8.76 -5.84
N ARG A 109 -12.37 -9.83 -6.44
CA ARG A 109 -12.48 -10.11 -7.87
C ARG A 109 -13.93 -10.25 -8.33
N ILE A 110 -14.73 -11.01 -7.58
CA ILE A 110 -16.16 -11.20 -7.88
C ILE A 110 -16.93 -9.87 -7.81
N LEU A 111 -16.60 -9.00 -6.85
CA LEU A 111 -17.24 -7.70 -6.68
C LEU A 111 -16.66 -6.59 -7.59
N GLY A 112 -15.63 -6.89 -8.38
CA GLY A 112 -14.95 -5.90 -9.22
C GLY A 112 -14.16 -4.86 -8.43
N LEU A 113 -13.58 -5.27 -7.29
CA LEU A 113 -12.77 -4.45 -6.39
C LEU A 113 -11.29 -4.74 -6.57
N ALA A 114 -10.44 -3.74 -6.36
CA ALA A 114 -9.00 -3.90 -6.32
C ALA A 114 -8.36 -2.95 -5.30
N SER A 115 -7.21 -3.36 -4.78
CA SER A 115 -6.35 -2.53 -3.94
C SER A 115 -5.01 -2.29 -4.64
N LEU A 116 -4.51 -1.06 -4.57
CA LEU A 116 -3.18 -0.69 -5.07
C LEU A 116 -2.25 -0.36 -3.91
N GLY A 117 -1.08 -1.00 -3.88
CA GLY A 117 -0.04 -0.73 -2.88
C GLY A 117 1.17 -0.07 -3.51
N PHE A 118 1.59 1.06 -2.95
CA PHE A 118 2.79 1.78 -3.37
C PHE A 118 3.97 1.42 -2.46
N HIS A 119 5.05 0.91 -3.04
CA HIS A 119 6.27 0.57 -2.32
C HIS A 119 7.39 1.55 -2.67
N THR A 120 8.07 2.04 -1.64
CA THR A 120 9.32 2.80 -1.78
C THR A 120 10.50 1.90 -1.41
N ALA A 121 11.67 2.23 -1.96
CA ALA A 121 12.91 1.49 -1.65
C ALA A 121 13.47 1.80 -0.26
N ALA A 122 12.97 2.83 0.43
CA ALA A 122 13.56 3.34 1.67
C ALA A 122 13.18 2.53 2.91
N MET A 123 12.01 1.89 2.89
CA MET A 123 11.55 1.04 3.98
C MET A 123 11.80 -0.41 3.58
N GLY A 124 12.77 -1.08 4.22
CA GLY A 124 12.97 -2.53 4.15
C GLY A 124 11.82 -3.34 4.76
N VAL A 125 10.60 -2.81 4.70
CA VAL A 125 9.37 -3.34 5.27
C VAL A 125 8.52 -3.86 4.12
N ALA A 126 8.04 -5.10 4.22
CA ALA A 126 7.20 -5.72 3.20
C ALA A 126 5.80 -5.07 3.04
N ALA A 127 5.44 -4.13 3.92
CA ALA A 127 4.18 -3.42 3.88
C ALA A 127 4.25 -2.23 2.90
N PRO A 128 3.24 -2.00 2.05
CA PRO A 128 3.20 -0.81 1.21
C PRO A 128 3.04 0.43 2.09
N GLU A 129 3.77 1.51 1.78
CA GLU A 129 3.71 2.76 2.56
C GLU A 129 2.36 3.47 2.39
N VAL A 130 1.78 3.37 1.20
CA VAL A 130 0.44 3.89 0.89
C VAL A 130 -0.35 2.79 0.19
N CYS A 131 -1.58 2.57 0.65
CA CYS A 131 -2.53 1.66 0.03
C CYS A 131 -3.80 2.40 -0.35
N PHE A 132 -4.25 2.24 -1.60
CA PHE A 132 -5.59 2.60 -2.02
C PHE A 132 -6.43 1.33 -2.02
N ASP A 133 -7.31 1.20 -1.05
CA ASP A 133 -8.07 -0.02 -0.82
C ASP A 133 -9.47 0.04 -1.43
N HIS A 134 -9.93 -1.10 -1.96
CA HIS A 134 -11.29 -1.31 -2.44
C HIS A 134 -11.77 -0.29 -3.50
N LEU A 135 -10.85 0.13 -4.36
CA LEU A 135 -11.17 0.89 -5.56
C LEU A 135 -11.96 0.00 -6.53
N ASP A 136 -12.73 0.63 -7.42
CA ASP A 136 -13.28 -0.07 -8.58
C ASP A 136 -12.13 -0.60 -9.44
N ALA A 137 -12.20 -1.86 -9.88
CA ALA A 137 -11.10 -2.51 -10.58
C ALA A 137 -10.72 -1.80 -11.88
N LEU A 138 -11.68 -1.25 -12.63
CA LEU A 138 -11.36 -0.52 -13.86
C LEU A 138 -10.59 0.76 -13.53
N LYS A 139 -11.04 1.49 -12.52
CA LYS A 139 -10.40 2.73 -12.08
C LYS A 139 -9.03 2.48 -11.44
N ALA A 140 -8.88 1.38 -10.71
CA ALA A 140 -7.59 0.96 -10.18
C ALA A 140 -6.61 0.61 -11.30
N ALA A 141 -7.09 0.00 -12.40
CA ALA A 141 -6.23 -0.34 -13.55
C ALA A 141 -5.73 0.93 -14.24
N GLU A 142 -6.63 1.89 -14.49
CA GLU A 142 -6.30 3.21 -15.04
C GLU A 142 -5.25 3.93 -14.20
N VAL A 143 -5.46 4.03 -12.89
CA VAL A 143 -4.50 4.67 -11.97
C VAL A 143 -3.18 3.91 -11.96
N ARG A 144 -3.18 2.58 -12.00
CA ARG A 144 -1.93 1.80 -12.04
C ARG A 144 -1.14 2.09 -13.32
N GLU A 145 -1.79 2.12 -14.48
CA GLU A 145 -1.13 2.42 -15.75
C GLU A 145 -0.56 3.84 -15.76
N GLU A 146 -1.32 4.83 -15.29
CA GLU A 146 -0.86 6.21 -15.17
C GLU A 146 0.39 6.30 -14.28
N MET A 147 0.38 5.62 -13.13
CA MET A 147 1.52 5.61 -12.21
C MET A 147 2.73 4.87 -12.78
N LEU A 148 2.52 3.75 -13.49
CA LEU A 148 3.61 3.01 -14.15
C LEU A 148 4.21 3.79 -15.31
N ALA A 149 3.42 4.58 -16.05
CA ALA A 149 3.94 5.46 -17.08
C ALA A 149 4.87 6.54 -16.49
N VAL A 150 4.50 7.10 -15.34
CA VAL A 150 5.33 8.10 -14.62
C VAL A 150 6.64 7.47 -14.13
N ILE A 151 6.58 6.31 -13.48
CA ILE A 151 7.77 5.59 -12.98
C ILE A 151 8.66 5.13 -14.16
N GLY A 152 8.03 4.62 -15.22
CA GLY A 152 8.69 4.15 -16.43
C GLY A 152 9.39 5.24 -17.23
N GLN A 153 9.08 6.53 -17.03
CA GLN A 153 9.83 7.64 -17.62
C GLN A 153 11.06 8.05 -16.78
N GLU A 154 11.04 7.83 -15.46
CA GLU A 154 12.19 8.15 -14.61
C GLU A 154 13.36 7.18 -14.79
N GLY A 155 13.10 5.91 -15.08
CA GLY A 155 14.13 4.89 -15.38
C GLY A 155 15.02 5.28 -16.58
N PRO A 156 14.46 5.47 -17.79
CA PRO A 156 15.18 5.89 -18.98
C PRO A 156 15.89 7.23 -18.79
N ARG A 157 15.29 8.16 -18.02
CA ARG A 157 15.93 9.45 -17.72
C ARG A 157 17.17 9.28 -16.85
N ARG A 158 17.13 8.44 -15.82
CA ARG A 158 18.31 8.13 -14.98
C ARG A 158 19.41 7.45 -15.78
N GLU A 159 19.08 6.42 -16.56
CA GLU A 159 20.06 5.73 -17.41
C GLU A 159 20.68 6.66 -18.45
N SER A 160 19.89 7.55 -19.04
CA SER A 160 20.39 8.55 -19.99
C SER A 160 21.36 9.53 -19.33
N VAL A 161 21.03 10.03 -18.13
CA VAL A 161 21.91 10.92 -17.37
C VAL A 161 23.20 10.21 -16.96
N GLU A 162 23.14 8.95 -16.51
CA GLU A 162 24.33 8.16 -16.18
C GLU A 162 25.22 7.92 -17.41
N ARG A 163 24.65 7.61 -18.58
CA ARG A 163 25.42 7.51 -19.83
C ARG A 163 26.08 8.83 -20.21
N LEU A 164 25.32 9.93 -20.16
CA LEU A 164 25.81 11.26 -20.52
C LEU A 164 26.91 11.75 -19.57
N LEU A 165 26.85 11.40 -18.28
CA LEU A 165 27.89 11.73 -17.31
C LEU A 165 29.06 10.75 -17.32
N GLY A 166 28.84 9.50 -17.76
CA GLY A 166 29.85 8.45 -17.81
C GLY A 166 31.00 8.75 -18.77
N GLU A 167 30.69 9.19 -20.00
CA GLU A 167 31.72 9.52 -21.00
C GLU A 167 32.69 10.62 -20.54
N PRO A 168 32.23 11.80 -20.08
CA PRO A 168 33.12 12.84 -19.59
C PRO A 168 33.95 12.43 -18.37
N LEU A 169 33.40 11.59 -17.48
CA LEU A 169 34.11 11.11 -16.30
C LEU A 169 35.24 10.15 -16.66
N GLU A 170 35.04 9.30 -17.67
CA GLU A 170 36.08 8.44 -18.25
C GLU A 170 37.20 9.28 -18.87
N GLU A 171 36.85 10.30 -19.66
CA GLU A 171 37.83 11.22 -20.26
C GLU A 171 38.64 11.97 -19.19
N LEU A 172 37.99 12.49 -18.15
CA LEU A 172 38.67 13.18 -17.06
C LEU A 172 39.60 12.24 -16.27
N ARG A 173 39.21 10.98 -16.04
CA ARG A 173 40.10 9.96 -15.44
C ARG A 173 41.29 9.64 -16.35
N ALA A 174 41.07 9.55 -17.65
CA ALA A 174 42.14 9.31 -18.61
C ALA A 174 43.15 10.46 -18.63
N ILE A 175 42.67 11.72 -18.66
CA ILE A 175 43.50 12.92 -18.59
C ILE A 175 44.29 12.95 -17.27
N ARG A 176 43.65 12.63 -16.13
CA ARG A 176 44.34 12.56 -14.83
C ARG A 176 45.48 11.54 -14.83
N ARG A 177 45.25 10.33 -15.35
CA ARG A 177 46.29 9.29 -15.42
C ARG A 177 47.45 9.73 -16.32
N LEU A 178 47.17 10.39 -17.44
CA LEU A 178 48.19 10.92 -18.32
C LEU A 178 49.03 12.01 -17.64
N LEU A 179 48.39 12.89 -16.85
CA LEU A 179 49.09 13.91 -16.05
C LEU A 179 49.92 13.30 -14.92
N GLU A 180 49.41 12.29 -14.20
CA GLU A 180 50.16 11.55 -13.18
C GLU A 180 51.36 10.81 -13.78
N SER A 181 51.25 10.28 -15.01
CA SER A 181 52.36 9.62 -15.72
C SER A 181 53.41 10.58 -16.28
N ARG A 182 53.04 11.84 -16.53
CA ARG A 182 53.94 12.89 -17.03
C ARG A 182 54.52 13.77 -15.94
N ALA A 183 53.99 13.73 -14.72
CA ALA A 183 54.56 14.43 -13.60
C ALA A 183 55.96 13.85 -13.30
N PRO A 184 57.06 14.60 -13.48
CA PRO A 184 58.35 14.17 -12.96
C PRO A 184 58.22 14.11 -11.44
N SER A 185 58.77 13.06 -10.83
CA SER A 185 58.98 12.99 -9.38
C SER A 185 59.64 14.29 -8.90
N SER A 186 58.86 15.20 -8.31
CA SER A 186 59.43 16.36 -7.63
C SER A 186 60.03 15.88 -6.29
N PRO A 187 61.33 16.01 -6.06
CA PRO A 187 61.94 15.62 -4.79
C PRO A 187 61.66 16.68 -3.74
N GLY A 188 61.18 16.25 -2.56
CA GLY A 188 61.45 16.92 -1.28
C GLY A 188 60.63 18.16 -0.94
N ALA A 189 59.70 17.99 0.00
CA ALA A 189 59.49 18.96 1.08
C ALA A 189 58.95 18.21 2.30
N GLN A 190 59.87 17.88 3.22
CA GLN A 190 59.57 17.38 4.57
C GLN A 190 58.63 18.34 5.31
N PRO A 191 57.64 17.84 6.06
CA PRO A 191 57.02 18.63 7.11
C PRO A 191 57.95 18.59 8.33
N THR A 192 58.67 19.70 8.57
CA THR A 192 59.32 19.97 9.86
C THR A 192 58.23 20.25 10.89
N ARG A 193 58.12 19.35 11.88
CA ARG A 193 57.38 19.56 13.13
C ARG A 193 58.06 20.67 13.96
N PRO A 194 57.30 21.56 14.60
CA PRO A 194 57.53 21.94 15.99
C PRO A 194 56.86 20.94 16.95
#